data_AF-A0A6C1QK43-F1
#
_entry.id   AF-A0A6C1QK43-F1
#
_cell.length_a   1.000
_cell.length_b   1.000
_cell.length_c   1.000
_cell.angle_alpha   90.00
_cell.angle_beta   90.00
_cell.angle_gamma   90.00
#
_symmetry.space_group_name_H-M   'P 1'
#
loop_
_entity.id
_entity.type
_entity.pdbx_description
1 polymer ?
#
loop_
_entity_poly.entity_id
_entity_poly.type
_entity_poly.pdbx_seq_one_letter_code
_entity_poly.pdbx_strand_id
1 'polypeptide(L)'
;MKKVEITGLVLIFVLILYRILGGMQLHVTLRVFMVLISIFYMWFGFFLFNEVKLKDLISKKRRRTFTTPQIASSILAGFIYSLCFITLVHVLEFYRGMNFLTVFSLLLNLLLILAGLFYTRYKKEYTTFFQQFTKRSIFYVLLFGFVWIVPIEKKLNVLYKEHPRFIEAYIAHMEDPDDPEKLNHLREERSAFR
;
A
#
# COMPACT_ATOMS: atom_id res chain seq x y z
N MET A 1 1.74 -2.80 -17.19
CA MET A 1 2.53 -2.29 -16.04
C MET A 1 3.95 -2.07 -16.53
N LYS A 2 4.58 -0.95 -16.19
CA LYS A 2 5.97 -0.68 -16.64
C LYS A 2 6.91 -1.67 -15.94
N LYS A 3 8.03 -2.05 -16.58
CA LYS A 3 8.99 -3.02 -16.03
C LYS A 3 9.42 -2.66 -14.60
N VAL A 4 9.64 -1.38 -14.32
CA VAL A 4 10.01 -0.86 -12.98
C VAL A 4 8.95 -1.17 -11.91
N GLU A 5 7.66 -1.02 -12.24
CA GLU A 5 6.54 -1.32 -11.33
C GLU A 5 6.53 -2.81 -10.98
N ILE A 6 6.67 -3.67 -12.00
CA ILE A 6 6.67 -5.12 -11.82
C ILE A 6 7.89 -5.55 -10.99
N THR A 7 9.09 -5.06 -11.31
CA THR A 7 10.30 -5.39 -10.56
C THR A 7 10.19 -4.95 -9.10
N GLY A 8 9.67 -3.75 -8.83
CA GLY A 8 9.45 -3.26 -7.47
C GLY A 8 8.44 -4.10 -6.70
N LEU A 9 7.30 -4.45 -7.32
CA LEU A 9 6.29 -5.31 -6.70
C LEU A 9 6.78 -6.72 -6.42
N VAL A 10 7.51 -7.33 -7.37
CA VAL A 10 8.11 -8.66 -7.20
C VAL A 10 9.13 -8.63 -6.07
N LEU A 11 9.98 -7.60 -6.01
CA LEU A 11 10.96 -7.46 -4.94
C LEU A 11 10.28 -7.33 -3.56
N ILE A 12 9.24 -6.49 -3.44
CA ILE A 12 8.45 -6.36 -2.21
C ILE A 12 7.82 -7.71 -1.83
N PHE A 13 7.24 -8.42 -2.80
CA PHE A 13 6.64 -9.73 -2.55
C PHE A 13 7.66 -10.75 -2.04
N VAL A 14 8.85 -10.82 -2.66
CA VAL A 14 9.94 -11.69 -2.22
C VAL A 14 10.41 -11.31 -0.81
N LEU A 15 10.53 -10.01 -0.50
CA LEU A 15 10.92 -9.54 0.83
C LEU A 15 9.85 -9.85 1.90
N ILE A 16 8.56 -9.79 1.55
CA ILE A 16 7.47 -10.22 2.44
C ILE A 16 7.54 -11.73 2.69
N LEU A 17 7.75 -12.54 1.65
CA LEU A 17 7.91 -13.99 1.81
C LEU A 17 9.14 -14.33 2.64
N TYR A 18 10.27 -13.66 2.41
CA TYR A 18 11.47 -13.80 3.22
C TYR A 18 11.17 -13.45 4.68
N ARG A 19 10.42 -12.37 4.94
CA ARG A 19 10.06 -12.00 6.31
C ARG A 19 9.20 -13.06 7.00
N ILE A 20 8.29 -13.70 6.29
CA ILE A 20 7.42 -14.75 6.83
C ILE A 20 8.22 -16.04 7.10
N LEU A 21 9.22 -16.37 6.28
CA LEU A 21 9.94 -17.64 6.33
C LEU A 21 11.31 -17.60 7.04
N GLY A 22 12.06 -16.51 6.88
CA GLY A 22 13.47 -16.36 7.25
C GLY A 22 13.74 -15.27 8.29
N GLY A 23 12.70 -14.71 8.92
CA GLY A 23 12.84 -13.79 10.05
C GLY A 23 13.00 -12.31 9.68
N MET A 24 13.49 -11.50 10.63
CA MET A 24 13.42 -10.04 10.56
C MET A 24 14.65 -9.33 9.99
N GLN A 25 15.67 -10.05 9.54
CA GLN A 25 16.96 -9.46 9.11
C GLN A 25 16.83 -8.44 7.97
N LEU A 26 15.90 -8.67 7.02
CA LEU A 26 15.68 -7.78 5.87
C LEU A 26 14.51 -6.80 6.08
N HIS A 27 14.04 -6.63 7.32
CA HIS A 27 12.89 -5.80 7.65
C HIS A 27 13.09 -4.33 7.28
N VAL A 28 14.27 -3.77 7.59
CA VAL A 28 14.62 -2.39 7.24
C VAL A 28 14.60 -2.20 5.72
N THR A 29 15.18 -3.14 4.98
CA THR A 29 15.20 -3.12 3.51
C THR A 29 13.79 -3.14 2.95
N LEU A 30 12.92 -4.04 3.43
CA LEU A 30 11.51 -4.08 3.04
C LEU A 30 10.79 -2.75 3.29
N ARG A 31 10.99 -2.14 4.48
CA ARG A 31 10.40 -0.84 4.82
C ARG A 31 10.84 0.25 3.85
N VAL A 32 12.14 0.34 3.58
CA VAL A 32 12.69 1.33 2.65
C VAL A 32 12.10 1.15 1.24
N PHE A 33 12.02 -0.07 0.73
CA PHE A 33 11.43 -0.33 -0.58
C PHE A 33 9.94 0.04 -0.66
N MET A 34 9.16 -0.25 0.39
CA MET A 34 7.74 0.15 0.45
C MET A 34 7.56 1.67 0.51
N VAL A 35 8.44 2.39 1.20
CA VAL A 35 8.41 3.86 1.22
C VAL A 35 8.81 4.42 -0.14
N LEU A 36 9.87 3.89 -0.76
CA LEU A 36 10.30 4.32 -2.09
C LEU A 36 9.22 4.11 -3.16
N ILE A 37 8.53 2.96 -3.14
CA ILE A 37 7.45 2.71 -4.10
C ILE A 37 6.23 3.60 -3.82
N SER A 38 5.92 3.89 -2.55
CA SER A 38 4.89 4.86 -2.16
C SER A 38 5.18 6.25 -2.75
N ILE A 39 6.39 6.76 -2.54
CA ILE A 39 6.86 8.05 -3.10
C ILE A 39 6.80 8.00 -4.63
N PHE A 40 7.21 6.89 -5.24
CA PHE A 40 7.16 6.72 -6.68
C PHE A 40 5.74 6.82 -7.23
N TYR A 41 4.76 6.14 -6.64
CA TYR A 41 3.36 6.24 -7.07
C TYR A 41 2.78 7.64 -6.87
N MET A 42 3.14 8.31 -5.77
CA MET A 42 2.67 9.65 -5.48
C MET A 42 3.14 10.67 -6.52
N TRP A 43 4.44 10.68 -6.85
CA TRP A 43 5.02 11.66 -7.77
C TRP A 43 4.86 11.28 -9.24
N PHE A 44 4.95 10.00 -9.56
CA PHE A 44 4.97 9.52 -10.95
C PHE A 44 3.66 8.89 -11.41
N GLY A 45 2.58 8.93 -10.61
CA GLY A 45 1.27 8.36 -10.97
C GLY A 45 0.79 8.82 -12.36
N PHE A 46 0.84 10.13 -12.63
CA PHE A 46 0.49 10.67 -13.95
C PHE A 46 1.29 10.01 -15.10
N PHE A 47 2.61 9.95 -14.97
CA PHE A 47 3.50 9.39 -15.98
C PHE A 47 3.35 7.87 -16.12
N LEU A 48 3.07 7.19 -15.01
CA LEU A 48 2.91 5.75 -14.94
C LEU A 48 1.66 5.31 -15.70
N PHE A 49 0.52 5.96 -15.46
CA PHE A 49 -0.78 5.52 -15.98
C PHE A 49 -1.13 6.06 -17.37
N ASN A 50 -0.53 7.17 -17.79
CA ASN A 50 -0.71 7.71 -19.14
C ASN A 50 0.42 7.29 -20.11
N GLU A 51 1.34 6.43 -19.65
CA GLU A 51 2.51 5.98 -20.43
C GLU A 51 3.40 7.11 -20.97
N VAL A 52 3.39 8.27 -20.31
CA VAL A 52 4.09 9.49 -20.74
C VAL A 52 5.54 9.46 -20.29
N LYS A 53 6.46 9.92 -21.14
CA LYS A 53 7.85 10.21 -20.77
C LYS A 53 8.00 11.68 -20.39
N LEU A 54 8.93 12.03 -19.51
CA LEU A 54 9.19 13.44 -19.13
C LEU A 54 9.44 14.33 -20.36
N LYS A 55 10.14 13.82 -21.37
CA LYS A 55 10.42 14.53 -22.65
C LYS A 55 9.16 14.88 -23.43
N ASP A 56 8.07 14.14 -23.24
CA ASP A 56 6.81 14.33 -23.97
C ASP A 56 6.08 15.60 -23.53
N LEU A 57 6.25 16.00 -22.26
CA LEU A 57 5.67 17.23 -21.71
C LEU A 57 6.30 18.50 -22.29
N ILE A 58 7.50 18.40 -22.86
CA ILE A 58 8.17 19.53 -23.51
C ILE A 58 7.46 19.85 -24.84
N SER A 59 6.95 18.83 -25.54
CA SER A 59 6.30 19.02 -26.84
C SER A 59 4.86 19.56 -26.67
N LYS A 60 4.55 20.71 -27.31
CA LYS A 60 3.18 21.27 -27.31
C LYS A 60 2.15 20.30 -27.94
N LYS A 61 2.56 19.52 -28.95
CA LYS A 61 1.68 18.58 -29.67
C LYS A 61 1.22 17.42 -28.78
N ARG A 62 2.12 16.79 -28.00
CA ARG A 62 1.71 15.72 -27.08
C ARG A 62 0.96 16.23 -25.86
N ARG A 63 1.19 17.45 -25.39
CA ARG A 63 0.39 17.99 -24.28
C ARG A 63 -1.11 18.08 -24.59
N ARG A 64 -1.48 18.27 -25.86
CA ARG A 64 -2.89 18.35 -26.30
C ARG A 64 -3.61 17.00 -26.36
N THR A 65 -2.91 15.86 -26.22
CA THR A 65 -3.56 14.54 -26.30
C THR A 65 -4.17 14.08 -24.98
N PHE A 66 -3.87 14.74 -23.86
CA PHE A 66 -4.40 14.37 -22.55
C PHE A 66 -5.62 15.19 -22.21
N THR A 67 -6.70 14.52 -21.84
CA THR A 67 -7.89 15.18 -21.34
C THR A 67 -7.78 15.46 -19.85
N THR A 68 -8.39 16.54 -19.36
CA THR A 68 -8.44 16.88 -17.93
C THR A 68 -8.84 15.69 -17.03
N PRO A 69 -9.89 14.88 -17.34
CA PRO A 69 -10.24 13.73 -16.51
C PRO A 69 -9.14 12.65 -16.48
N GLN A 70 -8.39 12.43 -17.57
CA GLN A 70 -7.26 11.48 -17.56
C GLN A 70 -6.14 11.95 -16.64
N ILE A 71 -5.80 13.24 -16.69
CA ILE A 71 -4.77 13.84 -15.82
C ILE A 71 -5.20 13.70 -14.36
N ALA A 72 -6.40 14.18 -14.03
CA ALA A 72 -6.92 14.18 -12.65
C ALA A 72 -7.03 12.76 -12.08
N SER A 73 -7.62 11.83 -12.81
CA SER A 73 -7.77 10.43 -12.37
C SER A 73 -6.42 9.73 -12.18
N SER A 74 -5.42 10.03 -13.00
CA SER A 74 -4.09 9.41 -12.87
C SER A 74 -3.32 9.92 -11.65
N ILE A 75 -3.43 11.21 -11.35
CA ILE A 75 -2.84 11.80 -10.13
C ILE A 75 -3.54 11.21 -8.90
N LEU A 76 -4.87 11.20 -8.90
CA LEU A 76 -5.67 10.65 -7.80
C LEU A 76 -5.38 9.17 -7.57
N ALA A 77 -5.31 8.36 -8.63
CA ALA A 77 -4.95 6.95 -8.54
C ALA A 77 -3.52 6.76 -8.00
N GLY A 78 -2.56 7.59 -8.42
CA GLY A 78 -1.19 7.57 -7.89
C GLY A 78 -1.15 7.83 -6.39
N PHE A 79 -1.91 8.80 -5.92
CA PHE A 79 -2.06 9.09 -4.49
C PHE A 79 -2.69 7.93 -3.73
N ILE A 80 -3.79 7.34 -4.24
CA ILE A 80 -4.46 6.20 -3.61
C ILE A 80 -3.53 4.99 -3.51
N TYR A 81 -2.80 4.66 -4.58
CA TYR A 81 -1.86 3.53 -4.52
C TYR A 81 -0.66 3.81 -3.63
N SER A 82 -0.18 5.07 -3.55
CA SER A 82 0.82 5.45 -2.55
C SER A 82 0.34 5.20 -1.13
N LEU A 83 -0.91 5.59 -0.81
CA LEU A 83 -1.52 5.30 0.48
C LEU A 83 -1.63 3.80 0.75
N CYS A 84 -1.87 2.97 -0.27
CA CYS A 84 -1.89 1.52 -0.10
C CYS A 84 -0.53 0.99 0.42
N PHE A 85 0.59 1.47 -0.11
CA PHE A 85 1.91 1.07 0.40
C PHE A 85 2.20 1.59 1.81
N ILE A 86 1.78 2.82 2.12
CA ILE A 86 1.88 3.36 3.48
C ILE A 86 1.08 2.49 4.46
N THR A 87 -0.12 2.08 4.08
CA THR A 87 -0.96 1.16 4.86
C THR A 87 -0.30 -0.19 5.05
N LEU A 88 0.33 -0.75 4.01
CA LEU A 88 1.10 -1.99 4.14
C LEU A 88 2.23 -1.86 5.15
N VAL A 89 2.97 -0.75 5.15
CA VAL A 89 3.98 -0.47 6.19
C VAL A 89 3.33 -0.46 7.58
N HIS A 90 2.20 0.21 7.77
CA HIS A 90 1.53 0.28 9.08
C HIS A 90 1.05 -1.10 9.56
N VAL A 91 0.51 -1.91 8.66
CA VAL A 91 0.09 -3.29 8.96
C VAL A 91 1.29 -4.15 9.35
N LEU A 92 2.39 -4.05 8.60
CA LEU A 92 3.59 -4.84 8.81
C LEU A 92 4.38 -4.44 10.07
N GLU A 93 4.22 -3.22 10.56
CA GLU A 93 4.86 -2.71 11.78
C GLU A 93 3.93 -2.70 13.00
N PHE A 94 2.66 -3.02 12.80
CA PHE A 94 1.62 -2.92 13.83
C PHE A 94 1.59 -1.53 14.48
N TYR A 95 1.63 -0.48 13.64
CA TYR A 95 1.52 0.90 14.12
C TYR A 95 0.08 1.25 14.51
N ARG A 96 -0.05 2.21 15.43
CA ARG A 96 -1.35 2.76 15.84
C ARG A 96 -2.07 3.29 14.60
N GLY A 97 -3.34 2.92 14.46
CA GLY A 97 -4.15 3.32 13.31
C GLY A 97 -4.03 2.42 12.07
N MET A 98 -3.29 1.30 12.12
CA MET A 98 -3.22 0.37 10.99
C MET A 98 -4.61 -0.11 10.53
N ASN A 99 -5.54 -0.33 11.48
CA ASN A 99 -6.91 -0.75 11.21
C ASN A 99 -7.68 0.32 10.42
N PHE A 100 -7.60 1.58 10.88
CA PHE A 100 -8.19 2.71 10.19
C PHE A 100 -7.62 2.86 8.77
N LEU A 101 -6.29 2.83 8.61
CA LEU A 101 -5.63 2.96 7.31
C LEU A 101 -5.98 1.80 6.36
N THR A 102 -6.14 0.58 6.90
CA THR A 102 -6.56 -0.60 6.13
C THR A 102 -7.96 -0.41 5.56
N VAL A 103 -8.94 -0.04 6.40
CA VAL A 103 -10.32 0.23 5.97
C VAL A 103 -10.36 1.40 5.01
N PHE A 104 -9.64 2.49 5.32
CA PHE A 104 -9.59 3.67 4.47
C PHE A 104 -9.04 3.34 3.07
N SER A 105 -7.96 2.57 2.99
CA SER A 105 -7.37 2.13 1.72
C SER A 105 -8.30 1.20 0.94
N LEU A 106 -9.02 0.32 1.64
CA LEU A 106 -10.04 -0.54 1.06
C LEU A 106 -11.17 0.28 0.44
N LEU A 107 -11.72 1.25 1.18
CA LEU A 107 -12.78 2.14 0.70
C LEU A 107 -12.36 2.96 -0.51
N LEU A 108 -11.16 3.55 -0.50
CA LEU A 108 -10.65 4.31 -1.64
C LEU A 108 -10.51 3.44 -2.92
N ASN A 109 -10.08 2.18 -2.76
CA ASN A 109 -10.00 1.27 -3.90
C ASN A 109 -11.38 0.80 -4.39
N LEU A 110 -12.34 0.60 -3.49
CA LEU A 110 -13.73 0.35 -3.90
C LEU A 110 -14.30 1.53 -4.70
N LEU A 111 -14.04 2.77 -4.27
CA LEU A 111 -14.44 3.97 -5.02
C LEU A 111 -13.79 4.02 -6.41
N LEU A 112 -12.50 3.67 -6.54
CA LEU A 112 -11.84 3.57 -7.84
C LEU A 112 -12.46 2.48 -8.74
N ILE A 113 -12.84 1.34 -8.17
CA ILE A 113 -13.54 0.28 -8.92
C ILE A 113 -14.89 0.79 -9.43
N LEU A 114 -15.70 1.40 -8.55
CA LEU A 114 -17.01 1.94 -8.91
C LEU A 114 -16.89 3.04 -9.98
N ALA A 115 -15.94 3.97 -9.82
CA ALA A 115 -15.66 4.99 -10.82
C ALA A 115 -15.23 4.34 -12.16
N GLY A 116 -14.32 3.38 -12.11
CA GLY A 116 -13.87 2.66 -13.30
C GLY A 116 -15.01 1.96 -14.02
N LEU A 117 -15.88 1.23 -13.29
CA LEU A 117 -17.06 0.57 -13.86
C LEU A 117 -18.03 1.57 -14.48
N PHE A 118 -18.29 2.70 -13.82
CA PHE A 118 -19.12 3.78 -14.33
C PHE A 118 -18.57 4.33 -15.67
N TYR A 119 -17.29 4.71 -15.72
CA TYR A 119 -16.68 5.20 -16.95
C TYR A 119 -16.65 4.15 -18.05
N THR A 120 -16.42 2.89 -17.72
CA THR A 120 -16.42 1.79 -18.70
C THR A 120 -17.83 1.57 -19.29
N ARG A 121 -18.87 1.75 -18.49
CA ARG A 121 -20.27 1.55 -18.91
C ARG A 121 -20.83 2.70 -19.75
N TYR A 122 -20.49 3.94 -19.39
CA TYR A 122 -21.09 5.15 -19.96
C TYR A 122 -20.18 5.95 -20.90
N LYS A 123 -18.86 5.77 -20.83
CA LYS A 123 -17.87 6.51 -21.63
C LYS A 123 -16.88 5.56 -22.31
N LYS A 124 -17.38 4.87 -23.34
CA LYS A 124 -16.64 3.82 -24.07
C LYS A 124 -15.26 4.27 -24.56
N GLU A 125 -15.10 5.55 -24.90
CA GLU A 125 -13.83 6.15 -25.34
C GLU A 125 -12.68 6.02 -24.32
N TYR A 126 -12.98 5.93 -23.02
CA TYR A 126 -11.98 5.81 -21.94
C TYR A 126 -11.90 4.40 -21.33
N THR A 127 -12.60 3.42 -21.92
CA THR A 127 -12.70 2.05 -21.39
C THR A 127 -11.34 1.47 -21.01
N THR A 128 -10.41 1.41 -21.97
CA THR A 128 -9.10 0.80 -21.76
C THR A 128 -8.30 1.51 -20.66
N PHE A 129 -8.45 2.84 -20.58
CA PHE A 129 -7.74 3.67 -19.62
C PHE A 129 -8.27 3.51 -18.18
N PHE A 130 -9.59 3.35 -17.97
CA PHE A 130 -10.12 3.12 -16.63
C PHE A 130 -10.02 1.66 -16.19
N GLN A 131 -10.07 0.70 -17.13
CA GLN A 131 -9.92 -0.73 -16.83
C GLN A 131 -8.61 -1.06 -16.10
N GLN A 132 -7.52 -0.36 -16.38
CA GLN A 132 -6.26 -0.58 -15.67
C GLN A 132 -6.32 -0.21 -14.19
N PHE A 133 -7.11 0.80 -13.81
CA PHE A 133 -7.31 1.17 -12.41
C PHE A 133 -8.19 0.14 -11.72
N THR A 134 -9.29 -0.26 -12.37
CA THR A 134 -10.19 -1.30 -11.83
C THR A 134 -9.43 -2.60 -11.54
N LYS A 135 -8.62 -3.09 -12.49
CA LYS A 135 -7.83 -4.32 -12.32
C LYS A 135 -6.86 -4.23 -11.13
N ARG A 136 -6.13 -3.12 -11.01
CA ARG A 136 -5.20 -2.89 -9.89
C ARG A 136 -5.92 -2.74 -8.56
N SER A 137 -7.03 -2.01 -8.53
CA SER A 137 -7.79 -1.79 -7.31
C SER A 137 -8.49 -3.05 -6.80
N ILE A 138 -8.92 -3.97 -7.69
CA ILE A 138 -9.42 -5.30 -7.27
C ILE A 138 -8.35 -6.05 -6.47
N PHE A 139 -7.10 -6.05 -6.93
CA PHE A 139 -6.00 -6.68 -6.20
C PHE A 139 -5.84 -6.08 -4.79
N TYR A 140 -5.84 -4.75 -4.66
CA TYR A 140 -5.72 -4.11 -3.35
C TYR A 140 -6.94 -4.32 -2.45
N VAL A 141 -8.16 -4.37 -3.00
CA VAL A 141 -9.37 -4.71 -2.23
C VAL A 141 -9.27 -6.13 -1.67
N LEU A 142 -8.83 -7.10 -2.48
CA LEU A 142 -8.63 -8.47 -2.01
C LEU A 142 -7.54 -8.54 -0.93
N LEU A 143 -6.41 -7.86 -1.14
CA LEU A 143 -5.30 -7.82 -0.20
C LEU A 143 -5.70 -7.20 1.15
N PHE A 144 -6.28 -5.99 1.14
CA PHE A 144 -6.68 -5.31 2.38
C PHE A 144 -7.91 -5.95 3.02
N GLY A 145 -8.82 -6.53 2.23
CA GLY A 145 -9.93 -7.32 2.75
C GLY A 145 -9.44 -8.54 3.51
N PHE A 146 -8.46 -9.27 2.95
CA PHE A 146 -7.82 -10.37 3.64
C PHE A 146 -7.12 -9.91 4.94
N VAL A 147 -6.28 -8.87 4.87
CA VAL A 147 -5.57 -8.32 6.05
C VAL A 147 -6.54 -7.87 7.16
N TRP A 148 -7.69 -7.30 6.78
CA TRP A 148 -8.73 -6.86 7.69
C TRP A 148 -9.42 -8.02 8.41
N ILE A 149 -9.74 -9.09 7.69
CA ILE A 149 -10.44 -10.27 8.23
C ILE A 149 -9.53 -11.08 9.18
N VAL A 150 -8.22 -11.12 8.94
CA VAL A 150 -7.30 -11.88 9.79
C VAL A 150 -7.14 -11.17 11.16
N PRO A 151 -7.41 -11.86 12.29
CA PRO A 151 -7.22 -11.33 13.64
C PRO A 151 -5.78 -10.87 13.91
N ILE A 152 -5.65 -9.88 14.79
CA ILE A 152 -4.35 -9.26 15.09
C ILE A 152 -3.36 -10.23 15.73
N GLU A 153 -3.85 -11.12 16.58
CA GLU A 153 -3.07 -12.14 17.29
C GLU A 153 -2.49 -13.14 16.30
N LYS A 154 -3.27 -13.54 15.27
CA LYS A 154 -2.76 -14.42 14.21
C LYS A 154 -1.68 -13.72 13.38
N LYS A 155 -1.87 -12.44 13.06
CA LYS A 155 -0.87 -11.64 12.32
C LYS A 155 0.43 -11.52 13.12
N LEU A 156 0.34 -11.21 14.42
CA LEU A 156 1.49 -11.10 15.32
C LEU A 156 2.25 -12.42 15.44
N ASN A 157 1.53 -13.52 15.69
CA ASN A 157 2.13 -14.86 15.82
C ASN A 157 2.84 -15.31 14.54
N VAL A 158 2.37 -14.92 13.36
CA VAL A 158 3.05 -15.24 12.09
C VAL A 158 4.30 -14.39 11.89
N LEU A 159 4.23 -13.08 12.14
CA LEU A 159 5.32 -12.14 11.82
C LEU A 159 6.39 -12.04 12.91
N TYR A 160 6.05 -12.36 14.16
CA TYR A 160 6.89 -12.21 15.34
C TYR A 160 6.99 -13.49 16.17
N LYS A 161 6.87 -14.65 15.52
CA LYS A 161 6.91 -15.98 16.18
C LYS A 161 8.11 -16.16 17.11
N GLU A 162 9.26 -15.59 16.73
CA GLU A 162 10.52 -15.68 17.48
C GLU A 162 10.60 -14.70 18.66
N HIS A 163 9.61 -13.80 18.82
CA HIS A 163 9.57 -12.73 19.82
C HIS A 163 8.28 -12.78 20.67
N PRO A 164 8.08 -13.82 21.51
CA PRO A 164 6.86 -13.97 22.29
C PRO A 164 6.63 -12.81 23.27
N ARG A 165 7.70 -12.26 23.88
CA ARG A 165 7.60 -11.10 24.78
C ARG A 165 7.04 -9.86 24.11
N PHE A 166 7.39 -9.63 22.84
CA PHE A 166 6.81 -8.55 22.06
C PHE A 166 5.31 -8.77 21.80
N ILE A 167 4.90 -10.01 21.52
CA ILE A 167 3.49 -10.35 21.31
C ILE A 167 2.69 -10.07 22.60
N GLU A 168 3.19 -10.52 23.74
CA GLU A 168 2.59 -10.28 25.06
C GLU A 168 2.50 -8.79 25.38
N ALA A 169 3.60 -8.05 25.23
CA ALA A 169 3.63 -6.61 25.45
C ALA A 169 2.65 -5.85 24.54
N TYR A 170 2.52 -6.29 23.28
CA TYR A 170 1.60 -5.69 22.32
C TYR A 170 0.13 -5.96 22.71
N ILE A 171 -0.21 -7.19 23.08
CA ILE A 171 -1.57 -7.55 23.51
C ILE A 171 -1.93 -6.78 24.79
N ALA A 172 -1.03 -6.72 25.78
CA ALA A 172 -1.27 -5.97 27.02
C ALA A 172 -1.53 -4.48 26.74
N HIS A 173 -0.76 -3.85 25.84
CA HIS A 173 -0.99 -2.46 25.45
C HIS A 173 -2.30 -2.26 24.68
N MET A 174 -2.77 -3.26 23.94
CA MET A 174 -4.06 -3.20 23.24
C MET A 174 -5.26 -3.30 24.20
N GLU A 175 -5.11 -4.03 25.31
CA GLU A 175 -6.14 -4.12 26.35
C GLU A 175 -6.28 -2.81 27.14
N ASP A 176 -5.18 -2.08 27.30
CA ASP A 176 -5.14 -0.81 28.04
C ASP A 176 -4.18 0.20 27.37
N PRO A 177 -4.66 0.93 26.35
CA PRO A 177 -3.82 1.82 25.54
C PRO A 177 -3.36 3.09 26.25
N ASP A 178 -4.04 3.48 27.33
CA ASP A 178 -3.79 4.72 28.05
C ASP A 178 -2.78 4.55 29.20
N ASP A 179 -2.40 3.32 29.51
CA ASP A 179 -1.36 2.99 30.50
C ASP A 179 0.05 3.28 29.94
N PRO A 180 0.79 4.25 30.53
CA PRO A 180 2.12 4.61 30.08
C PRO A 180 3.16 3.51 30.33
N GLU A 181 2.98 2.64 31.33
CA GLU A 181 3.93 1.56 31.63
C GLU A 181 3.91 0.50 30.51
N LYS A 182 2.71 0.09 30.08
CA LYS A 182 2.53 -0.86 28.97
C LYS A 182 3.09 -0.31 27.66
N LEU A 183 2.93 1.00 27.41
CA LEU A 183 3.52 1.65 26.24
C LEU A 183 5.06 1.65 26.28
N ASN A 184 5.65 1.89 27.45
CA ASN A 184 7.11 1.87 27.62
C ASN A 184 7.66 0.45 27.44
N HIS A 185 7.03 -0.56 28.06
CA HIS A 185 7.40 -1.96 27.89
C HIS A 185 7.32 -2.40 26.43
N LEU A 186 6.26 -2.02 25.70
CA LEU A 186 6.15 -2.28 24.26
C LEU A 186 7.27 -1.62 23.45
N ARG A 187 7.70 -0.40 23.82
CA ARG A 187 8.79 0.31 23.14
C ARG A 187 10.13 -0.36 23.38
N GLU A 188 10.37 -0.83 24.60
CA GLU A 188 11.60 -1.56 24.98
C GLU A 188 11.71 -2.85 24.18
N GLU A 189 10.69 -3.70 24.24
CA GLU A 189 10.66 -4.97 23.50
C GLU A 189 10.79 -4.74 21.99
N ARG A 190 10.13 -3.70 21.44
CA ARG A 190 10.26 -3.33 20.03
C ARG A 190 11.66 -2.85 19.64
N SER A 191 12.43 -2.30 20.58
CA SER A 191 13.80 -1.83 20.30
C SER A 191 14.82 -2.97 20.25
N ALA A 192 14.52 -4.10 20.92
CA ALA A 192 15.41 -5.27 20.98
C ALA A 192 15.63 -6.00 19.64
N PHE A 193 14.75 -5.78 18.64
CA PHE A 193 14.83 -6.45 17.34
C PHE A 193 14.68 -5.50 16.14
N ARG A 194 14.80 -4.19 16.37
CA ARG A 194 14.84 -3.17 15.32
C ARG A 194 16.25 -2.99 14.77
#